data_AF-A0A943BK21-F1
#
_entry.id   AF-A0A943BK21-F1
#
_cell.length_a   1.000
_cell.length_b   1.000
_cell.length_c   1.000
_cell.angle_alpha   90.00
_cell.angle_beta   90.00
_cell.angle_gamma   90.00
#
_symmetry.space_group_name_H-M   'P 1'
#
loop_
_entity.id
_entity.type
_entity.pdbx_description
1 polymer ?
#
loop_
_entity_poly.entity_id
_entity_poly.type
_entity_poly.pdbx_seq_one_letter_code
_entity_poly.pdbx_strand_id
1 'polypeptide(L)'
;MNKITENITEMSMSFALMLRDGKIKFPKEDTVSVRDQFKENVAIWSENFERLYNGETPYSDAIEIFLLHCLKEEGWIEETDAKIELLDLANYDYTFKGMKRLTFLDATYRFAIEQKSVYLLYSDNTEAEADSLDAISKHQAKGGLFGYELSVVNVRFLMTDRFYEDGWAEPYLIKAKIVEGTSNLISDLQKIANHLYKNDELSCGQEGIEQILQEYQKIHPHILKSYKIECIPAVCFGTLVEE
;
A
#
# COMPACT_ATOMS: atom_id res chain seq x y z
N MET A 1 23.70 -9.60 30.83
CA MET A 1 22.26 -9.82 30.66
C MET A 1 22.04 -10.15 29.20
N ASN A 2 21.27 -11.19 28.85
CA ASN A 2 20.97 -11.47 27.43
C ASN A 2 20.06 -10.35 26.89
N LYS A 3 20.22 -9.98 25.61
CA LYS A 3 19.51 -8.86 24.99
C LYS A 3 17.99 -9.04 25.04
N ILE A 4 17.51 -10.27 24.89
CA ILE A 4 16.10 -10.64 25.10
C ILE A 4 15.62 -10.29 26.52
N THR A 5 16.42 -10.55 27.56
CA THR A 5 16.05 -10.22 28.94
C THR A 5 16.00 -8.70 29.17
N GLU A 6 16.89 -7.95 28.53
CA GLU A 6 16.87 -6.48 28.55
C GLU A 6 15.60 -5.95 27.87
N ASN A 7 15.30 -6.41 26.65
CA ASN A 7 14.10 -6.04 25.90
C ASN A 7 12.82 -6.35 26.69
N ILE A 8 12.70 -7.54 27.30
CA ILE A 8 11.55 -7.90 28.16
C ILE A 8 11.41 -6.91 29.34
N THR A 9 12.52 -6.55 29.96
CA THR A 9 12.52 -5.63 31.12
C THR A 9 12.02 -4.26 30.72
N GLU A 10 12.57 -3.70 29.64
CA GLU A 10 12.21 -2.38 29.13
C GLU A 10 10.78 -2.31 28.59
N MET A 11 10.34 -3.34 27.87
CA MET A 11 8.94 -3.46 27.44
C MET A 11 7.99 -3.54 28.63
N SER A 12 8.35 -4.29 29.68
CA SER A 12 7.54 -4.40 30.90
C SER A 12 7.45 -3.08 31.66
N MET A 13 8.55 -2.33 31.72
CA MET A 13 8.56 -0.99 32.31
C MET A 13 7.68 -0.02 31.51
N SER A 14 7.81 -0.01 30.19
CA SER A 14 7.00 0.82 29.28
C SER A 14 5.52 0.49 29.41
N PHE A 15 5.16 -0.80 29.40
CA PHE A 15 3.78 -1.26 29.61
C PHE A 15 3.20 -0.80 30.94
N ALA A 16 3.97 -0.91 32.04
CA ALA A 16 3.53 -0.45 33.35
C ALA A 16 3.27 1.06 33.40
N LEU A 17 4.11 1.86 32.72
CA LEU A 17 3.91 3.30 32.58
C LEU A 17 2.64 3.61 31.77
N MET A 18 2.43 2.94 30.63
CA MET A 18 1.24 3.11 29.80
C MET A 18 -0.06 2.73 30.51
N LEU A 19 -0.04 1.67 31.33
CA LEU A 19 -1.16 1.29 32.20
C LEU A 19 -1.48 2.40 33.22
N ARG A 20 -0.44 2.94 33.87
CA ARG A 20 -0.61 4.00 34.86
C ARG A 20 -1.16 5.28 34.24
N ASP A 21 -0.73 5.60 33.03
CA ASP A 21 -1.10 6.82 32.32
C ASP A 21 -2.45 6.67 31.59
N GLY A 22 -3.13 5.52 31.73
CA GLY A 22 -4.48 5.29 31.21
C GLY A 22 -4.54 5.10 29.69
N LYS A 23 -3.41 4.85 29.03
CA LYS A 23 -3.34 4.64 27.57
C LYS A 23 -3.91 3.29 27.14
N ILE A 24 -3.91 2.30 28.05
CA ILE A 24 -4.36 0.93 27.78
C ILE A 24 -5.79 0.75 28.29
N LYS A 25 -6.68 0.30 27.40
CA LYS A 25 -8.06 -0.03 27.74
C LYS A 25 -8.13 -1.39 28.41
N PHE A 26 -8.83 -1.44 29.54
CA PHE A 26 -9.20 -2.72 30.14
C PHE A 26 -10.37 -3.31 29.34
N PRO A 27 -10.27 -4.56 28.87
CA PRO A 27 -11.42 -5.27 28.35
C PRO A 27 -12.42 -5.46 29.51
N LYS A 28 -13.72 -5.56 29.17
CA LYS A 28 -14.82 -5.61 30.16
C LYS A 28 -14.60 -6.74 31.17
N GLU A 29 -15.15 -6.57 32.37
CA GLU A 29 -14.90 -7.33 33.62
C GLU A 29 -14.91 -8.88 33.56
N ASP A 30 -15.27 -9.51 32.43
CA ASP A 30 -15.27 -10.96 32.20
C ASP A 30 -14.18 -11.46 31.22
N THR A 31 -13.10 -10.71 31.04
CA THR A 31 -12.01 -11.07 30.11
C THR A 31 -10.67 -11.25 30.83
N VAL A 32 -9.83 -12.13 30.26
CA VAL A 32 -8.47 -12.40 30.74
C VAL A 32 -7.73 -11.07 30.97
N SER A 33 -7.10 -10.91 32.13
CA SER A 33 -6.36 -9.69 32.48
C SER A 33 -5.33 -9.36 31.40
N VAL A 34 -5.34 -8.12 30.89
CA VAL A 34 -4.35 -7.59 29.93
C VAL A 34 -2.92 -7.80 30.42
N ARG A 35 -2.71 -7.79 31.75
CA ARG A 35 -1.40 -8.05 32.35
C ARG A 35 -0.95 -9.50 32.18
N ASP A 36 -1.87 -10.46 32.20
CA ASP A 36 -1.54 -11.86 32.05
C ASP A 36 -1.29 -12.20 30.58
N GLN A 37 -2.10 -11.65 29.67
CA GLN A 37 -1.83 -11.74 28.23
C GLN A 37 -0.49 -11.08 27.86
N PHE A 38 -0.17 -9.91 28.46
CA PHE A 38 1.12 -9.27 28.26
C PHE A 38 2.29 -10.20 28.68
N LYS A 39 2.19 -10.85 29.84
CA LYS A 39 3.23 -11.79 30.31
C LYS A 39 3.43 -12.97 29.36
N GLU A 40 2.34 -13.47 28.76
CA GLU A 40 2.40 -14.57 27.79
C GLU A 40 3.07 -14.13 26.47
N ASN A 41 2.85 -12.88 26.05
CA ASN A 41 3.32 -12.38 24.75
C ASN A 41 4.68 -11.67 24.77
N VAL A 42 5.10 -11.08 25.89
CA VAL A 42 6.28 -10.18 25.96
C VAL A 42 7.58 -10.87 25.53
N ALA A 43 7.73 -12.17 25.78
CA ALA A 43 8.91 -12.91 25.34
C ALA A 43 8.98 -12.99 23.80
N ILE A 44 7.86 -13.28 23.14
CA ILE A 44 7.75 -13.36 21.68
C ILE A 44 7.97 -11.98 21.06
N TRP A 45 7.36 -10.94 21.64
CA TRP A 45 7.52 -9.56 21.21
C TRP A 45 8.96 -9.08 21.33
N SER A 46 9.64 -9.44 22.42
CA SER A 46 11.06 -9.14 22.62
C SER A 46 11.95 -9.79 21.55
N GLU A 47 11.69 -11.06 21.20
CA GLU A 47 12.43 -11.74 20.12
C GLU A 47 12.17 -11.09 18.75
N ASN A 48 10.92 -10.72 18.47
CA ASN A 48 10.56 -10.02 17.24
C ASN A 48 11.22 -8.64 17.14
N PHE A 49 11.22 -7.88 18.23
CA PHE A 49 11.88 -6.57 18.28
C PHE A 49 13.37 -6.70 18.03
N GLU A 50 14.04 -7.67 18.67
CA GLU A 50 15.48 -7.90 18.47
C GLU A 50 15.83 -8.21 17.00
N ARG A 51 14.95 -8.92 16.30
CA ARG A 51 15.14 -9.22 14.87
C ARG A 51 14.94 -8.01 13.97
N LEU A 52 14.08 -7.08 14.35
CA LEU A 52 13.66 -5.94 13.53
C LEU A 52 14.48 -4.68 13.80
N TYR A 53 14.93 -4.49 15.03
CA TYR A 53 15.63 -3.30 15.47
C TYR A 53 17.06 -3.25 14.93
N ASN A 54 17.42 -2.14 14.28
CA ASN A 54 18.70 -1.96 13.60
C ASN A 54 19.66 -0.96 14.31
N GLY A 55 19.19 -0.27 15.35
CA GLY A 55 19.98 0.74 16.07
C GLY A 55 19.90 2.18 15.55
N GLU A 56 19.11 2.48 14.51
CA GLU A 56 19.02 3.84 13.96
C GLU A 56 18.12 4.77 14.78
N THR A 57 17.03 4.25 15.32
CA THR A 57 16.16 4.97 16.27
C THR A 57 16.68 4.78 17.70
N PRO A 58 16.67 5.80 18.58
CA PRO A 58 17.02 5.62 19.98
C PRO A 58 16.27 4.44 20.61
N TYR A 59 16.99 3.58 21.34
CA TYR A 59 16.46 2.30 21.82
C TYR A 59 15.19 2.43 22.67
N SER A 60 15.11 3.44 23.54
CA SER A 60 13.91 3.72 24.34
C SER A 60 12.69 4.01 23.46
N ASP A 61 12.88 4.85 22.44
CA ASP A 61 11.81 5.30 21.55
C ASP A 61 11.38 4.13 20.65
N ALA A 62 12.35 3.35 20.17
CA ALA A 62 12.08 2.16 19.36
C ALA A 62 11.28 1.10 20.15
N ILE A 63 11.64 0.85 21.41
CA ILE A 63 10.86 -0.06 22.28
C ILE A 63 9.45 0.46 22.51
N GLU A 64 9.30 1.75 22.81
CA GLU A 64 7.98 2.34 23.05
C GLU A 64 7.09 2.23 21.78
N ILE A 65 7.61 2.62 20.62
CA ILE A 65 6.91 2.56 19.33
C ILE A 65 6.53 1.12 18.99
N PHE A 66 7.48 0.18 19.11
CA PHE A 66 7.23 -1.23 18.84
C PHE A 66 6.14 -1.79 19.75
N LEU A 67 6.24 -1.52 21.05
CA LEU A 67 5.28 -2.01 22.02
C LEU A 67 3.90 -1.43 21.76
N LEU A 68 3.77 -0.12 21.52
CA LEU A 68 2.49 0.50 21.18
C LEU A 68 1.85 -0.18 19.96
N HIS A 69 2.63 -0.47 18.92
CA HIS A 69 2.14 -1.19 17.74
C HIS A 69 1.62 -2.59 18.09
N CYS A 70 2.34 -3.37 18.90
CA CYS A 70 1.86 -4.68 19.38
C CYS A 70 0.55 -4.55 20.19
N LEU A 71 0.47 -3.59 21.11
CA LEU A 71 -0.73 -3.37 21.92
C LEU A 71 -1.93 -2.94 21.06
N LYS A 72 -1.70 -2.24 19.95
CA LYS A 72 -2.74 -1.88 18.97
C LYS A 72 -3.25 -3.10 18.23
N GLU A 73 -2.37 -3.99 17.76
CA GLU A 73 -2.77 -5.23 17.06
C GLU A 73 -3.60 -6.16 17.97
N GLU A 74 -3.32 -6.17 19.27
CA GLU A 74 -4.14 -6.89 20.27
C GLU A 74 -5.45 -6.17 20.63
N GLY A 75 -5.66 -4.94 20.13
CA GLY A 75 -6.84 -4.12 20.42
C GLY A 75 -6.88 -3.54 21.83
N TRP A 76 -5.75 -3.45 22.52
CA TRP A 76 -5.66 -2.95 23.90
C TRP A 76 -5.52 -1.43 23.99
N ILE A 77 -5.17 -0.78 22.88
CA ILE A 77 -5.15 0.68 22.76
C ILE A 77 -6.03 1.09 21.58
N GLU A 78 -6.72 2.22 21.71
CA GLU A 78 -7.33 2.88 20.55
C GLU A 78 -6.47 4.06 20.14
N GLU A 79 -6.21 4.14 18.84
CA GLU A 79 -5.50 5.26 18.27
C GLU A 79 -6.46 6.45 18.10
N THR A 80 -6.08 7.59 18.67
CA THR A 80 -6.75 8.87 18.45
C THR A 80 -5.90 9.67 17.47
N ASP A 81 -5.83 9.21 16.22
CA ASP A 81 -5.47 10.13 15.15
C ASP A 81 -6.44 11.33 15.20
N ALA A 82 -5.96 12.50 14.76
CA ALA A 82 -6.86 13.62 14.50
C ALA A 82 -8.05 13.08 13.68
N LYS A 83 -9.26 13.19 14.26
CA LYS A 83 -10.50 12.72 13.62
C LYS A 83 -10.67 13.48 12.32
N ILE A 84 -10.13 12.93 11.25
CA ILE A 84 -10.46 13.37 9.90
C ILE A 84 -11.81 12.75 9.64
N GLU A 85 -12.86 13.53 9.87
CA GLU A 85 -14.18 13.19 9.39
C GLU A 85 -14.07 12.88 7.89
N LEU A 86 -14.77 11.84 7.44
CA LEU A 86 -14.77 11.41 6.03
C LEU A 86 -15.06 12.55 5.03
N LEU A 87 -15.62 13.67 5.51
CA LEU A 87 -15.86 14.91 4.77
C LEU A 87 -14.57 15.69 4.42
N ASP A 88 -13.51 15.62 5.22
CA ASP A 88 -12.26 16.34 4.95
C ASP A 88 -11.36 15.64 3.93
N LEU A 89 -11.52 14.33 3.69
CA LEU A 89 -10.81 13.64 2.60
C LEU A 89 -11.21 14.16 1.21
N ALA A 90 -12.39 14.77 1.08
CA ALA A 90 -12.84 15.42 -0.15
C ALA A 90 -12.25 16.83 -0.35
N ASN A 91 -11.77 17.48 0.72
CA ASN A 91 -11.12 18.79 0.68
C ASN A 91 -9.64 18.72 0.26
N TYR A 92 -9.07 17.51 0.23
CA TYR A 92 -7.78 17.23 -0.38
C TYR A 92 -8.10 16.81 -1.82
N ASP A 93 -7.99 17.74 -2.78
CA ASP A 93 -8.20 17.47 -4.22
C ASP A 93 -7.25 16.36 -4.78
N TYR A 94 -6.36 15.82 -3.94
CA TYR A 94 -5.57 14.61 -4.14
C TYR A 94 -6.34 13.40 -3.63
N THR A 95 -6.92 12.66 -4.55
CA THR A 95 -7.29 11.28 -4.27
C THR A 95 -6.00 10.47 -4.17
N PHE A 96 -5.54 10.13 -2.96
CA PHE A 96 -4.34 9.32 -2.63
C PHE A 96 -4.33 7.90 -3.24
N LYS A 97 -4.84 7.69 -4.46
CA LYS A 97 -5.12 6.38 -5.04
C LYS A 97 -3.84 5.57 -5.32
N GLY A 98 -2.67 6.21 -5.35
CA GLY A 98 -1.37 5.55 -5.45
C GLY A 98 -0.72 5.21 -4.10
N MET A 99 -1.34 5.62 -2.98
CA MET A 99 -0.82 5.43 -1.64
C MET A 99 -1.84 4.73 -0.74
N LYS A 100 -1.33 3.94 0.21
CA LYS A 100 -2.14 3.44 1.31
C LYS A 100 -1.95 4.36 2.50
N ARG A 101 -3.06 4.86 3.06
CA ARG A 101 -3.06 5.68 4.28
C ARG A 101 -2.52 4.90 5.47
N LEU A 102 -1.73 5.58 6.29
CA LEU A 102 -1.24 5.11 7.58
C LEU A 102 -1.83 5.98 8.70
N THR A 103 -1.94 5.41 9.87
CA THR A 103 -2.12 6.17 11.11
C THR A 103 -0.78 6.72 11.60
N PHE A 104 -0.78 7.60 12.61
CA PHE A 104 0.48 8.13 13.17
C PHE A 104 1.37 7.02 13.75
N LEU A 105 0.81 6.07 14.51
CA LEU A 105 1.53 4.95 15.07
C LEU A 105 2.04 4.00 13.98
N ASP A 106 1.24 3.73 12.95
CA ASP A 106 1.69 2.87 11.86
C ASP A 106 2.78 3.54 11.02
N ALA A 107 2.71 4.86 10.85
CA ALA A 107 3.76 5.65 10.19
C ALA A 107 5.07 5.62 11.00
N THR A 108 5.00 5.89 12.30
CA THR A 108 6.18 5.85 13.19
C THR A 108 6.78 4.45 13.28
N TYR A 109 5.96 3.40 13.41
CA TYR A 109 6.42 2.01 13.41
C TYR A 109 7.07 1.62 12.08
N ARG A 110 6.42 1.92 10.95
CA ARG A 110 6.95 1.64 9.61
C ARG A 110 8.30 2.33 9.38
N PHE A 111 8.43 3.57 9.84
CA PHE A 111 9.68 4.32 9.71
C PHE A 111 10.77 3.78 10.66
N ALA A 112 10.51 3.76 11.97
CA ALA A 112 11.51 3.47 12.99
C ALA A 112 11.90 1.98 13.09
N ILE A 113 10.96 1.08 12.84
CA ILE A 113 11.13 -0.36 13.06
C ILE A 113 11.27 -1.09 11.73
N GLU A 114 10.33 -0.90 10.81
CA GLU A 114 10.40 -1.58 9.51
C GLU A 114 11.42 -0.96 8.55
N GLN A 115 11.89 0.26 8.82
CA GLN A 115 12.79 1.05 7.96
C GLN A 115 12.26 1.18 6.53
N LYS A 116 10.96 1.37 6.41
CA LYS A 116 10.29 1.58 5.11
C LYS A 116 9.89 3.03 4.97
N SER A 117 9.89 3.48 3.72
CA SER A 117 9.45 4.83 3.36
C SER A 117 8.04 5.11 3.88
N VAL A 118 7.90 6.32 4.42
CA VAL A 118 6.66 6.94 4.87
C VAL A 118 6.60 8.30 4.19
N TYR A 119 5.45 8.60 3.60
CA TYR A 119 5.21 9.88 2.95
C TYR A 119 4.32 10.75 3.85
N LEU A 120 4.76 11.99 4.05
CA LEU A 120 4.01 13.09 4.65
C LEU A 120 3.11 13.69 3.59
N LEU A 121 1.80 13.65 3.83
CA LEU A 121 0.77 14.02 2.88
C LEU A 121 0.17 15.38 3.26
N TYR A 122 0.19 16.33 2.32
CA TYR A 122 -0.22 17.72 2.54
C TYR A 122 -1.58 18.03 1.92
N SER A 123 -2.24 19.08 2.41
CA SER A 123 -3.55 19.54 1.92
C SER A 123 -3.53 20.14 0.52
N ASP A 124 -2.36 20.56 0.06
CA ASP A 124 -2.14 21.10 -1.29
C ASP A 124 -1.83 20.02 -2.33
N ASN A 125 -2.11 18.74 -2.00
CA ASN A 125 -1.92 17.59 -2.89
C ASN A 125 -0.47 17.23 -3.18
N THR A 126 0.46 17.76 -2.39
CA THR A 126 1.86 17.39 -2.44
C THR A 126 2.20 16.33 -1.39
N GLU A 127 3.32 15.67 -1.59
CA GLU A 127 3.86 14.66 -0.71
C GLU A 127 5.37 14.83 -0.55
N ALA A 128 5.89 14.48 0.62
CA ALA A 128 7.32 14.45 0.87
C ALA A 128 7.66 13.17 1.65
N GLU A 129 8.73 12.48 1.28
CA GLU A 129 9.23 11.37 2.08
C GLU A 129 9.72 11.89 3.43
N ALA A 130 9.32 11.21 4.51
CA ALA A 130 9.75 11.54 5.85
C ALA A 130 11.24 11.21 6.02
N ASP A 131 12.00 12.14 6.60
CA ASP A 131 13.43 11.99 6.85
C ASP A 131 13.76 11.65 8.31
N SER A 132 12.77 11.77 9.21
CA SER A 132 12.96 11.64 10.65
C SER A 132 11.63 11.43 11.39
N LEU A 133 11.70 10.85 12.60
CA LEU A 133 10.56 10.77 13.51
C LEU A 133 10.06 12.15 13.96
N ASP A 134 10.96 13.14 14.04
CA ASP A 134 10.61 14.53 14.34
C ASP A 134 9.77 15.15 13.21
N ALA A 135 10.11 14.90 11.94
CA ALA A 135 9.30 15.32 10.81
C ALA A 135 7.89 14.70 10.85
N ILE A 136 7.78 13.40 11.12
CA ILE A 136 6.49 12.70 11.26
C ILE A 136 5.68 13.33 12.40
N SER A 137 6.30 13.55 13.56
CA SER A 137 5.65 14.15 14.74
C SER A 137 5.17 15.59 14.49
N LYS A 138 6.00 16.41 13.84
CA LYS A 138 5.65 17.79 13.47
C LYS A 138 4.52 17.85 12.45
N HIS A 139 4.49 16.89 11.52
CA HIS A 139 3.42 16.78 10.53
C HIS A 139 2.08 16.43 11.19
N GLN A 140 2.06 15.45 12.09
CA GLN A 140 0.87 15.10 12.88
C GLN A 140 0.35 16.29 13.69
N ALA A 141 1.24 17.05 14.34
CA ALA A 141 0.86 18.21 15.14
C ALA A 141 0.15 19.32 14.34
N LYS A 142 0.33 19.33 13.02
CA LYS A 142 -0.35 20.24 12.09
C LYS A 142 -1.62 19.63 11.46
N GLY A 143 -2.03 18.44 11.89
CA GLY A 143 -3.15 17.69 11.30
C GLY A 143 -2.81 17.03 9.97
N GLY A 144 -1.52 16.84 9.67
CA GLY A 144 -1.05 16.20 8.45
C GLY A 144 -1.38 14.71 8.39
N LEU A 145 -1.42 14.18 7.17
CA LEU A 145 -1.71 12.77 6.90
C LEU A 145 -0.44 11.99 6.54
N PHE A 146 -0.50 10.65 6.63
CA PHE A 146 0.60 9.76 6.28
C PHE A 146 0.16 8.67 5.32
N GLY A 147 1.11 8.20 4.50
CA GLY A 147 0.88 7.04 3.66
C GLY A 147 2.17 6.40 3.18
N TYR A 148 2.02 5.32 2.42
CA TYR A 148 3.13 4.72 1.67
C TYR A 148 2.66 4.33 0.28
N GLU A 149 3.58 4.32 -0.69
CA GLU A 149 3.29 3.93 -2.06
C GLU A 149 2.81 2.48 -2.15
N LEU A 150 1.76 2.25 -2.94
CA LEU A 150 1.29 0.90 -3.22
C LEU A 150 2.37 0.13 -4.00
N SER A 151 2.61 -1.10 -3.57
CA SER A 151 3.52 -2.03 -4.26
C SER A 151 3.10 -2.20 -5.72
N VAL A 152 4.10 -2.36 -6.59
CA VAL A 152 3.91 -2.52 -8.03
C VAL A 152 4.48 -3.85 -8.49
N VAL A 153 3.71 -4.56 -9.32
CA VAL A 153 4.06 -5.86 -9.87
C VAL A 153 4.12 -5.81 -11.39
N ASN A 154 4.97 -6.65 -11.97
CA ASN A 154 5.02 -6.84 -13.42
C ASN A 154 4.00 -7.91 -13.81
N VAL A 155 3.05 -7.55 -14.66
CA VAL A 155 2.08 -8.48 -15.23
C VAL A 155 2.29 -8.62 -16.73
N ARG A 156 1.82 -9.74 -17.26
CA ARG A 156 1.81 -10.01 -18.70
C ARG A 156 0.43 -10.51 -19.09
N PHE A 157 -0.12 -9.94 -20.16
CA PHE A 157 -1.38 -10.40 -20.72
C PHE A 157 -1.37 -10.23 -22.25
N LEU A 158 -2.27 -10.93 -22.92
CA LEU A 158 -2.40 -10.90 -24.37
C LEU A 158 -3.59 -10.03 -24.75
N MET A 159 -3.42 -9.21 -25.77
CA MET A 159 -4.50 -8.49 -26.46
C MET A 159 -4.45 -8.84 -27.93
N THR A 160 -5.61 -9.06 -28.54
CA THR A 160 -5.74 -9.26 -29.99
C THR A 160 -6.38 -8.03 -30.60
N ASP A 161 -5.88 -7.59 -31.75
CA ASP A 161 -6.37 -6.42 -32.48
C ASP A 161 -7.65 -6.66 -33.30
N ARG A 162 -8.38 -7.74 -33.01
CA ARG A 162 -9.62 -8.12 -33.67
C ARG A 162 -10.79 -7.22 -33.26
N PHE A 163 -10.64 -5.92 -33.46
CA PHE A 163 -11.66 -4.90 -33.22
C PHE A 163 -12.63 -4.81 -34.39
N TYR A 164 -12.16 -5.12 -35.60
CA TYR A 164 -12.91 -5.09 -36.85
C TYR A 164 -12.91 -6.47 -37.54
N GLU A 165 -13.90 -6.74 -38.39
CA GLU A 165 -13.96 -7.96 -39.22
C GLU A 165 -13.07 -7.83 -40.47
N ASP A 166 -11.77 -7.60 -40.29
CA ASP A 166 -10.79 -7.48 -41.38
C ASP A 166 -10.06 -8.79 -41.72
N GLY A 167 -10.39 -9.88 -41.00
CA GLY A 167 -9.90 -11.23 -41.25
C GLY A 167 -8.53 -11.54 -40.64
N TRP A 168 -7.90 -10.59 -39.94
CA TRP A 168 -6.63 -10.80 -39.25
C TRP A 168 -6.79 -10.53 -37.75
N ALA A 169 -6.13 -11.33 -36.92
CA ALA A 169 -6.08 -11.13 -35.47
C ALA A 169 -4.64 -11.32 -35.04
N GLU A 170 -3.88 -10.23 -35.03
CA GLU A 170 -2.51 -10.23 -34.54
C GLU A 170 -2.52 -10.23 -33.00
N PRO A 171 -1.83 -11.20 -32.36
CA PRO A 171 -1.69 -11.22 -30.93
C PRO A 171 -0.53 -10.29 -30.49
N TYR A 172 -0.81 -9.48 -29.48
CA TYR A 172 0.17 -8.59 -28.85
C TYR A 172 0.36 -8.98 -27.39
N LEU A 173 1.62 -9.14 -26.98
CA LEU A 173 2.02 -9.31 -25.59
C LEU A 173 2.16 -7.95 -24.93
N ILE A 174 1.34 -7.72 -23.91
CA ILE A 174 1.42 -6.53 -23.06
C ILE A 174 2.22 -6.88 -21.82
N LYS A 175 3.34 -6.18 -21.62
CA LYS A 175 4.13 -6.23 -20.38
C LYS A 175 3.84 -4.95 -19.62
N ALA A 176 3.07 -5.02 -18.54
CA ALA A 176 2.65 -3.86 -17.78
C ALA A 176 3.20 -3.89 -16.35
N LYS A 177 3.51 -2.72 -15.81
CA LYS A 177 3.81 -2.50 -14.40
C LYS A 177 2.59 -1.87 -13.75
N ILE A 178 1.94 -2.62 -12.87
CA ILE A 178 0.67 -2.22 -12.25
C ILE A 178 0.75 -2.27 -10.72
N VAL A 179 -0.19 -1.62 -10.04
CA VAL A 179 -0.37 -1.78 -8.60
C VAL A 179 -0.78 -3.21 -8.23
N GLU A 180 -0.13 -3.77 -7.22
CA GLU A 180 -0.41 -5.09 -6.66
C GLU A 180 -1.85 -5.20 -6.14
N GLY A 181 -2.51 -6.32 -6.43
CA GLY A 181 -3.90 -6.56 -6.02
C GLY A 181 -4.98 -5.95 -6.94
N THR A 182 -4.60 -5.36 -8.07
CA THR A 182 -5.57 -4.88 -9.09
C THR A 182 -6.39 -6.05 -9.66
N SER A 183 -7.66 -6.13 -9.29
CA SER A 183 -8.54 -7.26 -9.65
C SER A 183 -9.30 -7.08 -10.98
N ASN A 184 -9.59 -5.84 -11.37
CA ASN A 184 -10.52 -5.55 -12.48
C ASN A 184 -9.86 -5.10 -13.79
N LEU A 185 -8.52 -5.20 -13.89
CA LEU A 185 -7.74 -4.68 -15.03
C LEU A 185 -8.34 -5.09 -16.39
N ILE A 186 -8.55 -6.38 -16.62
CA ILE A 186 -9.06 -6.89 -17.90
C ILE A 186 -10.49 -6.40 -18.19
N SER A 187 -11.35 -6.37 -17.18
CA SER A 187 -12.74 -5.90 -17.34
C SER A 187 -12.79 -4.41 -17.70
N ASP A 188 -11.95 -3.59 -17.08
CA ASP A 188 -11.94 -2.15 -17.33
C ASP A 188 -11.32 -1.82 -18.70
N LEU A 189 -10.25 -2.52 -19.09
CA LEU A 189 -9.70 -2.43 -20.45
C LEU A 189 -10.75 -2.81 -21.51
N GLN A 190 -11.55 -3.85 -21.28
CA GLN A 190 -12.64 -4.24 -22.18
C GLN A 190 -13.71 -3.16 -22.29
N LYS A 191 -14.07 -2.50 -21.18
CA LYS A 191 -15.06 -1.39 -21.20
C LYS A 191 -14.54 -0.22 -22.03
N ILE A 192 -13.27 0.12 -21.90
CA ILE A 192 -12.62 1.19 -22.67
C ILE A 192 -12.61 0.82 -24.15
N ALA A 193 -12.16 -0.39 -24.50
CA ALA A 193 -12.19 -0.89 -25.88
C ALA A 193 -13.60 -0.80 -26.49
N ASN A 194 -14.62 -1.27 -25.77
CA ASN A 194 -16.01 -1.21 -26.22
C ASN A 194 -16.53 0.23 -26.37
N HIS A 195 -16.06 1.16 -25.54
CA HIS A 195 -16.44 2.57 -25.64
C HIS A 195 -15.84 3.23 -26.88
N LEU A 196 -14.52 3.09 -27.07
CA LEU A 196 -13.81 3.63 -28.23
C LEU A 196 -14.34 3.04 -29.54
N TYR A 197 -14.60 1.73 -29.58
CA TYR A 197 -15.19 1.07 -30.74
C TYR A 197 -16.58 1.62 -31.09
N LYS A 198 -17.45 1.84 -30.10
CA LYS A 198 -18.80 2.39 -30.33
C LYS A 198 -18.80 3.82 -30.85
N ASN A 199 -17.75 4.59 -30.55
CA ASN A 199 -17.59 5.96 -31.01
C ASN A 199 -16.85 6.05 -32.35
N ASP A 200 -16.42 4.92 -32.94
CA ASP A 200 -15.57 4.87 -34.14
C ASP A 200 -14.23 5.59 -33.97
N GLU A 201 -13.69 5.55 -32.74
CA GLU A 201 -12.43 6.21 -32.34
C GLU A 201 -11.26 5.22 -32.23
N LEU A 202 -11.55 3.92 -32.28
CA LEU A 202 -10.56 2.87 -32.05
C LEU A 202 -9.80 2.53 -33.34
N SER A 203 -8.48 2.71 -33.35
CA SER A 203 -7.64 2.32 -34.48
C SER A 203 -7.40 0.80 -34.54
N CYS A 204 -6.99 0.28 -35.70
CA CYS A 204 -6.61 -1.13 -35.84
C CYS A 204 -5.19 -1.40 -35.33
N GLY A 205 -4.85 -2.68 -35.12
CA GLY A 205 -3.49 -3.11 -34.80
C GLY A 205 -2.98 -2.64 -33.44
N GLN A 206 -1.65 -2.50 -33.35
CA GLN A 206 -0.97 -2.03 -32.15
C GLN A 206 -1.46 -0.66 -31.67
N GLU A 207 -1.84 0.23 -32.59
CA GLU A 207 -2.28 1.59 -32.28
C GLU A 207 -3.59 1.61 -31.47
N GLY A 208 -4.56 0.76 -31.83
CA GLY A 208 -5.80 0.60 -31.05
C GLY A 208 -5.55 0.08 -29.64
N ILE A 209 -4.64 -0.89 -29.50
CA ILE A 209 -4.22 -1.41 -28.19
C ILE A 209 -3.56 -0.32 -27.36
N GLU A 210 -2.71 0.50 -27.97
CA GLU A 210 -2.08 1.63 -27.31
C GLU A 210 -3.12 2.66 -26.84
N GLN A 211 -4.11 3.01 -27.67
CA GLN A 211 -5.21 3.91 -27.29
C GLN A 211 -5.98 3.40 -26.06
N ILE A 212 -6.31 2.11 -26.02
CA ILE A 212 -7.00 1.50 -24.87
C ILE A 212 -6.16 1.64 -23.59
N LEU A 213 -4.86 1.35 -23.66
CA LEU A 213 -3.96 1.44 -22.50
C LEU A 213 -3.72 2.89 -22.06
N GLN A 214 -3.61 3.82 -23.01
CA GLN A 214 -3.49 5.25 -22.72
C GLN A 214 -4.75 5.79 -22.03
N GLU A 215 -5.94 5.44 -22.51
CA GLU A 215 -7.18 5.84 -21.82
C GLU A 215 -7.31 5.21 -20.45
N TYR A 216 -6.94 3.93 -20.30
CA TYR A 216 -6.90 3.31 -18.98
C TYR A 216 -5.96 4.05 -18.04
N GLN A 217 -4.77 4.46 -18.52
CA GLN A 217 -3.81 5.22 -17.73
C GLN A 217 -4.32 6.63 -17.39
N LYS A 218 -5.09 7.29 -18.26
CA LYS A 218 -5.73 8.58 -17.96
C LYS A 218 -6.80 8.45 -16.87
N ILE A 219 -7.61 7.40 -16.91
CA ILE A 219 -8.67 7.14 -15.92
C ILE A 219 -8.08 6.64 -14.60
N HIS A 220 -7.02 5.83 -14.67
CA HIS A 220 -6.36 5.16 -13.54
C HIS A 220 -4.84 5.40 -13.49
N PRO A 221 -4.38 6.66 -13.37
CA PRO A 221 -2.95 7.02 -13.47
C PRO A 221 -2.10 6.42 -12.35
N HIS A 222 -2.74 6.06 -11.23
CA HIS A 222 -2.11 5.42 -10.09
C HIS A 222 -1.95 3.91 -10.26
N ILE A 223 -2.75 3.25 -11.11
CA ILE A 223 -2.76 1.78 -11.27
C ILE A 223 -1.72 1.37 -12.31
N LEU A 224 -1.85 1.85 -13.55
CA LEU A 224 -0.95 1.50 -14.64
C LEU A 224 0.23 2.48 -14.68
N LYS A 225 1.40 2.05 -14.21
CA LYS A 225 2.59 2.91 -14.14
C LYS A 225 3.34 3.00 -15.46
N SER A 226 3.46 1.87 -16.15
CA SER A 226 4.11 1.79 -17.46
C SER A 226 3.68 0.52 -18.19
N TYR A 227 3.78 0.51 -19.51
CA TYR A 227 3.56 -0.69 -20.31
C TYR A 227 4.51 -0.72 -21.53
N LYS A 228 4.70 -1.92 -22.05
CA LYS A 228 5.34 -2.18 -23.34
C LYS A 228 4.48 -3.15 -24.13
N ILE A 229 4.26 -2.83 -25.40
CA ILE A 229 3.55 -3.67 -26.34
C ILE A 229 4.58 -4.37 -27.23
N GLU A 230 4.46 -5.68 -27.37
CA GLU A 230 5.29 -6.49 -28.27
C GLU A 230 4.35 -7.30 -29.17
N CYS A 231 4.40 -7.05 -30.48
CA CYS A 231 3.75 -7.93 -31.45
C CYS A 231 4.35 -9.33 -31.34
N ILE A 232 3.49 -10.34 -31.22
CA ILE A 232 3.90 -11.74 -31.37
C ILE A 232 3.64 -12.11 -32.83
N PRO A 233 4.67 -12.14 -33.69
CA PRO A 233 4.47 -12.52 -35.07
C PRO A 233 3.98 -13.97 -35.12
N ALA A 234 2.73 -14.16 -35.53
CA ALA A 234 2.23 -15.47 -35.89
C ALA A 234 2.79 -15.82 -37.27
N VAL A 235 3.62 -16.86 -37.36
CA VAL A 235 3.99 -17.43 -38.66
C VAL A 235 2.74 -18.10 -39.24
N CYS A 236 2.14 -17.50 -40.25
CA CYS A 236 1.00 -18.07 -40.97
C CYS A 236 1.50 -19.12 -41.98
N PHE A 237 1.23 -20.40 -41.72
CA PHE A 237 1.23 -21.42 -42.77
C PHE A 237 -0.20 -21.51 -43.32
N GLY A 238 -0.38 -21.11 -44.59
CA GLY A 238 -1.63 -21.36 -45.31
C GLY A 238 -1.72 -22.82 -45.74
N THR A 239 -2.93 -23.38 -45.75
CA THR A 239 -3.19 -24.65 -46.43
C THR A 239 -3.19 -24.38 -47.94
N LEU A 240 -2.35 -25.08 -48.70
CA LEU A 240 -2.52 -25.21 -50.15
C LEU A 240 -3.87 -25.90 -50.39
N VAL A 241 -4.84 -25.15 -50.89
CA VAL A 241 -6.05 -25.74 -51.47
C VAL A 241 -5.72 -25.98 -52.94
N GLU A 242 -5.54 -27.24 -53.31
CA GLU A 242 -5.46 -27.62 -54.73
C GLU A 242 -6.85 -27.42 -55.37
N GLU A 243 -6.88 -26.74 -56.52
CA GLU A 243 -8.05 -26.61 -57.39
C GLU A 243 -8.50 -27.94 -57.98
#